data_AF-A0A1K1NV76-F1
#
_entry.id   AF-A0A1K1NV76-F1
#
_cell.length_a   1.000
_cell.length_b   1.000
_cell.length_c   1.000
_cell.angle_alpha   90.00
_cell.angle_beta   90.00
_cell.angle_gamma   90.00
#
_symmetry.space_group_name_H-M   'P 1'
#
loop_
_entity.id
_entity.type
_entity.pdbx_description
1 polymer ?
#
loop_
_entity_poly.entity_id
_entity_poly.type
_entity_poly.pdbx_seq_one_letter_code
_entity_poly.pdbx_strand_id
1 'polypeptide(L)'
;MFFNRLDRIIESLPPYSAKGIKHNRLFELLNEGFFDNEPNIVDDGCYHRPDHNDHFHTDLTFSDLDSDLGEAAVEFNRRMKAMIAEYRVFIEDCIRVREVYADFLENIHAGREYLNARETADIYRYFLSKQDGRINTYARLEPSGTMSETFVPLNLDGDLVMYEKYRFSTVGGFLYIDLFKGLQNHYLPRKCGLCGLYYLLEATAYSPFCTRPVKGRRGKTCRDLGHRKTYTDKVNSDPILLTYTKAYKQHYARYLKKKMTQAEFREWADFALELRQRAYDKELSFEEYETEIRK
;
A
#
# COMPACT_ATOMS: atom_id res chain seq x y z
N MET A 1 15.31 -23.90 2.99
CA MET A 1 15.49 -22.42 2.99
C MET A 1 14.31 -21.61 2.41
N PHE A 2 13.60 -22.04 1.35
CA PHE A 2 12.56 -21.24 0.68
C PHE A 2 11.26 -21.06 1.51
N PHE A 3 10.60 -22.15 1.91
CA PHE A 3 9.33 -22.08 2.66
C PHE A 3 9.47 -21.35 4.00
N ASN A 4 10.56 -21.58 4.73
CA ASN A 4 10.84 -20.87 5.99
C ASN A 4 10.92 -19.34 5.81
N ARG A 5 11.37 -18.85 4.63
CA ARG A 5 11.36 -17.41 4.35
C ARG A 5 9.94 -16.91 4.12
N LEU A 6 9.10 -17.68 3.45
CA LEU A 6 7.68 -17.34 3.26
C LEU A 6 6.94 -17.34 4.59
N ASP A 7 7.18 -18.33 5.45
CA ASP A 7 6.59 -18.38 6.79
C ASP A 7 6.98 -17.14 7.59
N ARG A 8 8.28 -16.79 7.64
CA ARG A 8 8.73 -15.55 8.31
C ARG A 8 8.08 -14.29 7.75
N ILE A 9 7.82 -14.23 6.44
CA ILE A 9 7.07 -13.11 5.83
C ILE A 9 5.64 -13.10 6.37
N ILE A 10 4.92 -14.22 6.32
CA ILE A 10 3.53 -14.34 6.80
C ILE A 10 3.44 -14.00 8.29
N GLU A 11 4.35 -14.53 9.10
CA GLU A 11 4.46 -14.28 10.54
C GLU A 11 4.70 -12.79 10.85
N SER A 12 5.38 -12.05 9.97
CA SER A 12 5.59 -10.61 10.14
C SER A 12 4.35 -9.77 9.85
N LEU A 13 3.36 -10.32 9.14
CA LEU A 13 2.14 -9.61 8.77
C LEU A 13 1.10 -9.65 9.90
N PRO A 14 0.31 -8.59 10.11
CA PRO A 14 -0.85 -8.63 10.98
C PRO A 14 -1.90 -9.65 10.47
N PRO A 15 -2.67 -10.30 11.37
CA PRO A 15 -2.56 -10.22 12.83
C PRO A 15 -1.49 -11.17 13.40
N TYR A 16 -0.79 -11.95 12.58
CA TYR A 16 0.14 -13.00 13.02
C TYR A 16 1.28 -12.45 13.87
N SER A 17 1.87 -11.33 13.47
CA SER A 17 2.97 -10.69 14.21
C SER A 17 2.59 -10.27 15.64
N ALA A 18 1.33 -9.86 15.84
CA ALA A 18 0.82 -9.52 17.17
C ALA A 18 0.51 -10.75 18.04
N LYS A 19 0.19 -11.89 17.41
CA LYS A 19 -0.12 -13.13 18.10
C LYS A 19 1.11 -13.98 18.42
N GLY A 20 2.28 -13.63 17.87
CA GLY A 20 3.51 -14.40 18.05
C GLY A 20 3.42 -15.83 17.48
N ILE A 21 2.51 -16.05 16.52
CA ILE A 21 2.35 -17.35 15.88
C ILE A 21 3.62 -17.64 15.08
N LYS A 22 4.24 -18.79 15.34
CA LYS A 22 5.35 -19.31 14.55
C LYS A 22 4.96 -20.66 13.99
N HIS A 23 5.10 -20.84 12.68
CA HIS A 23 4.82 -22.10 12.02
C HIS A 23 5.95 -22.47 11.07
N ASN A 24 6.25 -23.77 11.04
CA ASN A 24 7.10 -24.34 10.01
C ASN A 24 6.35 -25.53 9.42
N ARG A 25 5.42 -25.23 8.52
CA ARG A 25 4.46 -26.21 7.99
C ARG A 25 5.14 -27.32 7.22
N LEU A 26 6.25 -27.01 6.53
CA LEU A 26 7.05 -28.03 5.86
C LEU A 26 7.68 -28.97 6.88
N PHE A 27 8.27 -28.45 7.95
CA PHE A 27 8.84 -29.28 9.02
C PHE A 27 7.76 -30.13 9.70
N GLU A 28 6.61 -29.54 10.06
CA GLU A 28 5.48 -30.28 10.64
C GLU A 28 5.04 -31.43 9.71
N LEU A 29 4.83 -31.14 8.42
CA LEU A 29 4.43 -32.14 7.44
C LEU A 29 5.48 -33.24 7.24
N LEU A 30 6.77 -32.90 7.23
CA LEU A 30 7.86 -33.88 7.09
C LEU A 30 8.00 -34.77 8.35
N ASN A 31 7.69 -34.27 9.54
CA ASN A 31 7.70 -35.09 10.77
C ASN A 31 6.52 -36.05 10.89
N GLU A 32 5.46 -35.83 10.12
CA GLU A 32 4.31 -36.76 10.04
C GLU A 32 4.48 -37.83 8.96
N GLY A 33 5.54 -37.75 8.14
CA GLY A 33 5.81 -38.68 7.05
C GLY A 33 6.72 -39.85 7.44
N PHE A 34 7.19 -40.59 6.44
CA PHE A 34 8.08 -41.77 6.59
C PHE A 34 9.56 -41.41 6.69
N PHE A 35 9.85 -40.21 7.17
CA PHE A 35 11.22 -39.71 7.27
C PHE A 35 11.76 -39.98 8.67
N ASP A 36 12.95 -40.57 8.72
CA ASP A 36 13.69 -40.73 9.96
C ASP A 36 14.25 -39.38 10.38
N ASN A 37 13.86 -38.97 11.59
CA ASN A 37 14.15 -37.65 12.17
C ASN A 37 15.06 -37.75 13.39
N GLU A 38 15.51 -38.95 13.73
CA GLU A 38 16.44 -39.14 14.84
C GLU A 38 17.81 -38.59 14.43
N PRO A 39 18.39 -37.66 15.22
CA PRO A 39 19.76 -37.24 14.98
C PRO A 39 20.67 -38.45 15.19
N ASN A 40 21.60 -38.69 14.26
CA ASN A 40 22.66 -39.67 14.47
C ASN A 40 23.33 -39.39 15.82
N ILE A 41 23.14 -40.30 16.79
CA ILE A 41 23.79 -40.20 18.09
C ILE A 41 25.29 -40.44 17.84
N VAL A 42 26.03 -39.36 17.65
CA VAL A 42 27.49 -39.43 17.70
C VAL A 42 27.86 -39.52 19.18
N ASP A 43 28.62 -40.56 19.53
CA ASP A 43 28.92 -41.13 20.86
C ASP A 43 29.54 -40.18 21.92
N ASP A 44 29.50 -38.86 21.71
CA ASP A 44 30.24 -37.88 22.51
C ASP A 44 29.35 -36.79 23.15
N GLY A 45 28.04 -37.06 23.32
CA GLY A 45 27.14 -36.28 24.17
C GLY A 45 26.86 -34.82 23.75
N CYS A 46 27.49 -34.34 22.67
CA CYS A 46 27.28 -33.00 22.13
C CYS A 46 26.13 -33.02 21.11
N TYR A 47 24.91 -32.83 21.60
CA TYR A 47 23.72 -32.61 20.79
C TYR A 47 23.88 -31.33 19.94
N HIS A 48 24.17 -31.46 18.65
CA HIS A 48 23.78 -30.46 17.66
C HIS A 48 22.48 -30.94 17.02
N ARG A 49 21.34 -30.47 17.53
CA ARG A 49 20.09 -30.51 16.76
C ARG A 49 20.36 -29.65 15.52
N PRO A 50 20.44 -30.19 14.31
CA PRO A 50 20.94 -29.40 13.22
C PRO A 50 19.93 -28.35 12.83
N ASP A 51 20.50 -27.30 12.27
CA ASP A 51 19.76 -26.18 11.75
C ASP A 51 18.98 -26.60 10.50
N HIS A 52 17.75 -27.05 10.74
CA HIS A 52 16.64 -27.12 9.77
C HIS A 52 16.76 -28.11 8.61
N ASN A 53 15.77 -29.00 8.49
CA ASN A 53 15.44 -29.87 7.34
C ASN A 53 16.55 -30.73 6.71
N ASP A 54 17.81 -30.60 7.12
CA ASP A 54 18.98 -31.34 6.62
C ASP A 54 19.05 -32.77 7.21
N HIS A 55 17.93 -33.27 7.73
CA HIS A 55 17.82 -34.51 8.50
C HIS A 55 16.69 -35.41 8.05
N PHE A 56 15.84 -34.96 7.13
CA PHE A 56 14.76 -35.81 6.60
C PHE A 56 15.35 -36.75 5.55
N HIS A 57 15.61 -37.99 5.95
CA HIS A 57 16.04 -39.09 5.09
C HIS A 57 15.10 -40.28 5.29
N THR A 58 15.16 -41.24 4.38
CA THR A 58 14.41 -42.48 4.51
C THR A 58 15.29 -43.60 4.00
N ASP A 59 15.43 -44.65 4.81
CA ASP A 59 16.16 -45.87 4.44
C ASP A 59 15.25 -46.87 3.69
N LEU A 60 13.99 -46.49 3.46
CA LEU A 60 13.01 -47.28 2.72
C LEU A 60 13.42 -47.47 1.27
N THR A 61 13.42 -48.72 0.83
CA THR A 61 13.74 -49.13 -0.53
C THR A 61 12.47 -49.52 -1.29
N PHE A 62 12.58 -49.72 -2.61
CA PHE A 62 11.45 -50.20 -3.42
C PHE A 62 10.91 -51.57 -2.98
N SER A 63 11.70 -52.38 -2.28
CA SER A 63 11.25 -53.66 -1.73
C SER A 63 10.41 -53.51 -0.46
N ASP A 64 10.49 -52.38 0.24
CA ASP A 64 9.74 -52.10 1.47
C ASP A 64 8.36 -51.49 1.17
N LEU A 65 8.07 -51.19 -0.10
CA LEU A 65 6.79 -50.67 -0.59
C LEU A 65 5.72 -51.75 -0.58
N ASP A 66 5.03 -51.87 0.56
CA ASP A 66 3.74 -52.54 0.64
C ASP A 66 2.57 -51.60 0.29
N SER A 67 1.35 -52.14 0.34
CA SER A 67 0.13 -51.38 0.01
C SER A 67 -0.07 -50.20 0.95
N ASP A 68 0.17 -50.39 2.25
CA ASP A 68 -0.09 -49.39 3.29
C ASP A 68 0.92 -48.24 3.17
N LEU A 69 2.20 -48.55 3.01
CA LEU A 69 3.25 -47.56 2.77
C LEU A 69 3.03 -46.82 1.45
N GLY A 70 2.57 -47.53 0.41
CA GLY A 70 2.20 -46.94 -0.88
C GLY A 70 1.08 -45.90 -0.75
N GLU A 71 -0.01 -46.25 -0.06
CA GLU A 71 -1.12 -45.33 0.20
C GLU A 71 -0.67 -44.11 1.00
N ALA A 72 0.14 -44.35 2.02
CA ALA A 72 0.60 -43.31 2.93
C ALA A 72 1.59 -42.35 2.21
N ALA A 73 2.43 -42.84 1.29
CA ALA A 73 3.27 -42.01 0.42
C ALA A 73 2.45 -41.16 -0.57
N VAL A 74 1.37 -41.72 -1.14
CA VAL A 74 0.45 -40.97 -2.02
C VAL A 74 -0.24 -39.86 -1.25
N GLU A 75 -0.72 -40.14 -0.04
CA GLU A 75 -1.35 -39.16 0.85
C GLU A 75 -0.36 -38.06 1.25
N PHE A 76 0.87 -38.40 1.63
CA PHE A 76 1.92 -37.42 1.91
C PHE A 76 2.19 -36.50 0.71
N ASN A 77 2.33 -37.07 -0.49
CA ASN A 77 2.52 -36.28 -1.72
C ASN A 77 1.32 -35.36 -2.01
N ARG A 78 0.09 -35.84 -1.76
CA ARG A 78 -1.12 -35.03 -1.90
C ARG A 78 -1.09 -33.82 -0.95
N ARG A 79 -0.73 -34.04 0.32
CA ARG A 79 -0.60 -32.97 1.34
C ARG A 79 0.52 -31.99 1.00
N MET A 80 1.68 -32.48 0.55
CA MET A 80 2.78 -31.64 0.07
C MET A 80 2.37 -30.75 -1.10
N LYS A 81 1.67 -31.32 -2.11
CA LYS A 81 1.13 -30.56 -3.24
C LYS A 81 0.15 -29.48 -2.79
N ALA A 82 -0.74 -29.80 -1.85
CA ALA A 82 -1.70 -28.85 -1.29
C ALA A 82 -0.98 -27.68 -0.58
N MET A 83 0.00 -27.99 0.29
CA MET A 83 0.80 -26.99 0.98
C MET A 83 1.53 -26.06 -0.01
N ILE A 84 2.18 -26.63 -1.03
CA ILE A 84 2.89 -25.85 -2.05
C ILE A 84 1.92 -24.95 -2.84
N ALA A 85 0.73 -25.45 -3.16
CA ALA A 85 -0.29 -24.66 -3.85
C ALA A 85 -0.73 -23.44 -3.01
N GLU A 86 -0.87 -23.58 -1.70
CA GLU A 86 -1.20 -22.45 -0.82
C GLU A 86 -0.11 -21.36 -0.83
N TYR A 87 1.17 -21.75 -0.73
CA TYR A 87 2.28 -20.78 -0.82
C TYR A 87 2.35 -20.13 -2.21
N ARG A 88 2.09 -20.89 -3.27
CA ARG A 88 2.03 -20.35 -4.62
C ARG A 88 0.95 -19.27 -4.72
N VAL A 89 -0.26 -19.55 -4.23
CA VAL A 89 -1.37 -18.58 -4.23
C VAL A 89 -1.01 -17.34 -3.40
N PHE A 90 -0.38 -17.51 -2.23
CA PHE A 90 0.09 -16.38 -1.43
C PHE A 90 1.08 -15.49 -2.20
N ILE A 91 2.08 -16.09 -2.88
CA ILE A 91 3.04 -15.35 -3.70
C ILE A 91 2.34 -14.62 -4.84
N GLU A 92 1.43 -15.30 -5.54
CA GLU A 92 0.61 -14.73 -6.60
C GLU A 92 -0.22 -13.55 -6.08
N ASP A 93 -0.78 -13.64 -4.88
CA ASP A 93 -1.49 -12.53 -4.22
C ASP A 93 -0.56 -11.35 -3.92
N CYS A 94 0.65 -11.60 -3.42
CA CYS A 94 1.65 -10.55 -3.20
C CYS A 94 2.06 -9.85 -4.51
N ILE A 95 2.23 -10.62 -5.60
CA ILE A 95 2.51 -10.08 -6.93
C ILE A 95 1.33 -9.21 -7.41
N ARG A 96 0.09 -9.68 -7.25
CA ARG A 96 -1.11 -8.93 -7.64
C ARG A 96 -1.18 -7.58 -6.91
N VAL A 97 -0.96 -7.56 -5.60
CA VAL A 97 -0.95 -6.32 -4.81
C VAL A 97 0.15 -5.36 -5.30
N ARG A 98 1.35 -5.88 -5.51
CA ARG A 98 2.50 -5.07 -5.90
C ARG A 98 2.37 -4.47 -7.29
N GLU A 99 1.95 -5.27 -8.26
CA GLU A 99 2.02 -4.90 -9.68
C GLU A 99 0.66 -4.38 -10.21
N VAL A 100 -0.45 -4.95 -9.74
CA VAL A 100 -1.78 -4.61 -10.25
C VAL A 100 -2.46 -3.56 -9.37
N TYR A 101 -2.49 -3.76 -8.05
CA TYR A 101 -3.21 -2.83 -7.17
C TYR A 101 -2.47 -1.50 -7.08
N ALA A 102 -1.14 -1.51 -7.06
CA ALA A 102 -0.35 -0.28 -7.08
C ALA A 102 -0.65 0.56 -8.34
N ASP A 103 -0.66 -0.04 -9.53
CA ASP A 103 -0.99 0.64 -10.78
C ASP A 103 -2.45 1.16 -10.76
N PHE A 104 -3.40 0.33 -10.32
CA PHE A 104 -4.80 0.75 -10.17
C PHE A 104 -4.94 1.97 -9.26
N LEU A 105 -4.27 1.96 -8.11
CA LEU A 105 -4.28 3.08 -7.17
C LEU A 105 -3.67 4.33 -7.79
N GLU A 106 -2.57 4.25 -8.53
CA GLU A 106 -2.00 5.42 -9.23
C GLU A 106 -3.01 6.04 -10.22
N ASN A 107 -3.83 5.22 -10.90
CA ASN A 107 -4.90 5.72 -11.76
C ASN A 107 -6.00 6.44 -10.95
N ILE A 108 -6.43 5.86 -9.81
CA ILE A 108 -7.38 6.54 -8.91
C ILE A 108 -6.83 7.87 -8.37
N HIS A 109 -5.52 7.93 -8.10
CA HIS A 109 -4.84 9.08 -7.51
C HIS A 109 -4.43 10.17 -8.49
N ALA A 110 -4.70 10.00 -9.79
CA ALA A 110 -4.31 10.95 -10.83
C ALA A 110 -4.90 12.35 -10.60
N GLY A 111 -6.06 12.44 -9.96
CA GLY A 111 -6.72 13.69 -9.58
C GLY A 111 -6.16 14.33 -8.30
N ARG A 112 -6.71 15.50 -7.95
CA ARG A 112 -6.41 16.22 -6.69
C ARG A 112 -7.53 16.17 -5.67
N GLU A 113 -8.50 15.29 -5.88
CA GLU A 113 -9.69 15.13 -5.04
C GLU A 113 -10.19 13.69 -5.06
N TYR A 114 -11.14 13.39 -4.17
CA TYR A 114 -11.83 12.11 -4.19
C TYR A 114 -12.72 12.01 -5.43
N LEU A 115 -12.63 10.87 -6.09
CA LEU A 115 -13.50 10.55 -7.21
C LEU A 115 -14.91 10.28 -6.71
N ASN A 116 -15.90 10.76 -7.45
CA ASN A 116 -17.28 10.32 -7.25
C ASN A 116 -17.49 8.88 -7.78
N ALA A 117 -18.66 8.31 -7.52
CA ALA A 117 -18.96 6.92 -7.90
C ALA A 117 -18.84 6.68 -9.42
N ARG A 118 -19.24 7.65 -10.25
CA ARG A 118 -19.15 7.56 -11.71
C ARG A 118 -17.70 7.59 -12.17
N GLU A 119 -16.92 8.55 -11.68
CA GLU A 119 -15.49 8.66 -12.01
C GLU A 119 -14.71 7.41 -11.59
N THR A 120 -15.00 6.87 -10.40
CA THR A 120 -14.41 5.62 -9.93
C THR A 120 -14.76 4.46 -10.86
N ALA A 121 -16.01 4.35 -11.30
CA ALA A 121 -16.46 3.31 -12.24
C ALA A 121 -15.79 3.46 -13.62
N ASP A 122 -15.64 4.68 -14.12
CA ASP A 122 -14.99 4.95 -15.41
C ASP A 122 -13.51 4.55 -15.39
N ILE A 123 -12.77 4.92 -14.32
CA ILE A 123 -11.38 4.48 -14.14
C ILE A 123 -11.29 2.97 -14.01
N TYR A 124 -12.19 2.35 -13.23
CA TYR A 124 -12.20 0.90 -13.06
C TYR A 124 -12.43 0.17 -14.39
N ARG A 125 -13.43 0.60 -15.17
CA ARG A 125 -13.71 0.05 -16.51
C ARG A 125 -12.52 0.22 -17.44
N TYR A 126 -11.92 1.40 -17.47
CA TYR A 126 -10.73 1.65 -18.28
C TYR A 126 -9.57 0.74 -17.87
N PHE A 127 -9.34 0.58 -16.56
CA PHE A 127 -8.28 -0.27 -16.04
C PHE A 127 -8.48 -1.74 -16.41
N LEU A 128 -9.71 -2.26 -16.32
CA LEU A 128 -10.03 -3.63 -16.73
C LEU A 128 -9.75 -3.86 -18.22
N SER A 129 -10.08 -2.90 -19.10
CA SER A 129 -9.81 -3.03 -20.54
C SER A 129 -8.32 -3.18 -20.89
N LYS A 130 -7.40 -2.67 -20.05
CA LYS A 130 -5.95 -2.85 -20.22
C LYS A 130 -5.45 -4.25 -19.84
N GLN A 131 -6.31 -5.06 -19.25
CA GLN A 131 -5.96 -6.40 -18.78
C GLN A 131 -6.44 -7.50 -19.74
N ASP A 132 -7.12 -7.13 -20.82
CA ASP A 132 -7.55 -8.05 -21.85
C ASP A 132 -6.36 -8.83 -22.42
N GLY A 133 -6.49 -10.16 -22.48
CA GLY A 133 -5.45 -11.06 -22.97
C GLY A 133 -4.41 -11.50 -21.93
N ARG A 134 -4.43 -11.00 -20.69
CA ARG A 134 -3.54 -11.51 -19.63
C ARG A 134 -3.93 -12.94 -19.26
N ILE A 135 -3.08 -13.92 -19.50
CA ILE A 135 -3.38 -15.35 -19.23
C ILE A 135 -3.44 -15.62 -17.72
N ASN A 136 -2.52 -15.01 -16.96
CA ASN A 136 -2.39 -15.25 -15.53
C ASN A 136 -3.37 -14.41 -14.71
N THR A 137 -4.16 -15.07 -13.87
CA THR A 137 -5.17 -14.43 -12.98
C THR A 137 -4.55 -13.47 -11.97
N TYR A 138 -3.35 -13.76 -11.47
CA TYR A 138 -2.61 -12.87 -10.57
C TYR A 138 -2.14 -11.55 -11.23
N ALA A 139 -2.18 -11.47 -12.56
CA ALA A 139 -1.90 -10.26 -13.30
C ALA A 139 -3.17 -9.43 -13.57
N ARG A 140 -4.32 -9.80 -13.01
CA ARG A 140 -5.60 -9.11 -13.19
C ARG A 140 -6.10 -8.51 -11.87
N LEU A 141 -6.95 -7.49 -11.97
CA LEU A 141 -7.60 -6.86 -10.83
C LEU A 141 -8.86 -7.65 -10.47
N GLU A 142 -8.65 -8.84 -9.92
CA GLU A 142 -9.69 -9.77 -9.52
C GLU A 142 -9.35 -10.43 -8.17
N PRO A 143 -10.35 -10.89 -7.41
CA PRO A 143 -10.10 -11.64 -6.18
C PRO A 143 -9.53 -13.03 -6.50
N SER A 144 -8.69 -13.55 -5.61
CA SER A 144 -8.31 -14.96 -5.60
C SER A 144 -9.16 -15.76 -4.63
N GLY A 145 -9.23 -17.08 -4.85
CA GLY A 145 -9.90 -17.99 -3.93
C GLY A 145 -11.42 -17.83 -3.88
N THR A 146 -12.00 -18.24 -2.77
CA THR A 146 -13.44 -18.16 -2.49
C THR A 146 -13.70 -17.28 -1.28
N MET A 147 -14.89 -16.66 -1.29
CA MET A 147 -15.42 -15.86 -0.20
C MET A 147 -16.78 -16.43 0.18
N SER A 148 -17.03 -16.52 1.49
CA SER A 148 -18.36 -16.78 2.03
C SER A 148 -18.71 -15.72 3.05
N GLU A 149 -19.95 -15.25 2.98
CA GLU A 149 -20.54 -14.28 3.89
C GLU A 149 -21.59 -14.99 4.72
N THR A 150 -21.57 -14.73 6.02
CA THR A 150 -22.53 -15.24 6.99
C THR A 150 -22.85 -14.14 7.99
N PHE A 151 -23.95 -14.26 8.72
CA PHE A 151 -24.28 -13.34 9.80
C PHE A 151 -24.15 -14.05 11.13
N VAL A 152 -23.47 -13.42 12.09
CA VAL A 152 -23.26 -13.98 13.44
C VAL A 152 -23.68 -12.96 14.50
N PRO A 153 -24.44 -13.35 15.53
CA PRO A 153 -24.70 -12.49 16.66
C PRO A 153 -23.46 -12.43 17.56
N LEU A 154 -22.99 -11.24 17.92
CA LEU A 154 -21.91 -11.04 18.89
C LEU A 154 -22.38 -10.07 19.98
N ASN A 155 -21.89 -10.30 21.19
CA ASN A 155 -22.10 -9.42 22.33
C ASN A 155 -20.73 -8.92 22.80
N LEU A 156 -20.33 -7.74 22.32
CA LEU A 156 -19.05 -7.11 22.66
C LEU A 156 -19.19 -6.14 23.85
N ASP A 157 -20.34 -5.47 23.97
CA ASP A 157 -20.57 -4.38 24.93
C ASP A 157 -21.89 -4.51 25.73
N GLY A 158 -22.45 -5.72 25.85
CA GLY A 158 -23.69 -6.00 26.59
C GLY A 158 -24.91 -6.22 25.69
N ASP A 159 -24.93 -5.63 24.50
CA ASP A 159 -26.00 -5.78 23.51
C ASP A 159 -25.66 -6.84 22.45
N LEU A 160 -26.65 -7.69 22.13
CA LEU A 160 -26.52 -8.70 21.09
C LEU A 160 -26.82 -8.08 19.72
N VAL A 161 -25.77 -7.88 18.92
CA VAL A 161 -25.87 -7.26 17.59
C VAL A 161 -25.46 -8.27 16.52
N MET A 162 -26.14 -8.23 15.37
CA MET A 162 -25.79 -9.04 14.21
C MET A 162 -24.60 -8.43 13.47
N TYR A 163 -23.57 -9.22 13.20
CA TYR A 163 -22.39 -8.83 12.45
C TYR A 163 -22.23 -9.64 11.17
N GLU A 164 -21.76 -8.98 10.11
CA GLU A 164 -21.26 -9.64 8.90
C GLU A 164 -19.95 -10.39 9.24
N LYS A 165 -19.92 -11.69 8.95
CA LYS A 165 -18.73 -12.53 9.06
C LYS A 165 -18.31 -12.99 7.68
N TYR A 166 -17.16 -12.47 7.26
CA TYR A 166 -16.50 -12.87 6.03
C TYR A 166 -15.48 -13.97 6.30
N ARG A 167 -15.49 -15.01 5.46
CA ARG A 167 -14.43 -16.02 5.41
C ARG A 167 -13.85 -16.06 4.01
N PHE A 168 -12.54 -15.85 3.93
CA PHE A 168 -11.76 -15.90 2.70
C PHE A 168 -10.86 -17.14 2.71
N SER A 169 -10.69 -17.77 1.55
CA SER A 169 -9.72 -18.86 1.41
C SER A 169 -8.30 -18.37 1.09
N THR A 170 -8.13 -17.09 0.76
CA THR A 170 -6.84 -16.49 0.39
C THR A 170 -6.74 -15.05 0.89
N VAL A 171 -5.51 -14.54 1.00
CA VAL A 171 -5.27 -13.13 1.34
C VAL A 171 -5.67 -12.19 0.20
N GLY A 172 -5.50 -12.61 -1.05
CA GLY A 172 -5.89 -11.82 -2.22
C GLY A 172 -7.39 -11.59 -2.32
N GLY A 173 -8.21 -12.59 -1.99
CA GLY A 173 -9.66 -12.42 -1.90
C GLY A 173 -10.08 -11.43 -0.82
N PHE A 174 -9.44 -11.52 0.36
CA PHE A 174 -9.64 -10.56 1.45
C PHE A 174 -9.26 -9.14 1.03
N LEU A 175 -8.05 -8.94 0.52
CA LEU A 175 -7.53 -7.62 0.12
C LEU A 175 -8.34 -6.99 -1.01
N TYR A 176 -8.88 -7.79 -1.94
CA TYR A 176 -9.77 -7.30 -2.99
C TYR A 176 -11.04 -6.69 -2.37
N ILE A 177 -11.76 -7.48 -1.56
CA ILE A 177 -13.01 -7.02 -0.95
C ILE A 177 -12.78 -5.86 0.01
N ASP A 178 -11.72 -5.91 0.82
CA ASP A 178 -11.35 -4.84 1.76
C ASP A 178 -11.05 -3.53 1.03
N LEU A 179 -10.27 -3.58 -0.07
CA LEU A 179 -10.00 -2.40 -0.90
C LEU A 179 -11.29 -1.78 -1.45
N PHE A 180 -12.15 -2.56 -2.10
CA PHE A 180 -13.34 -2.01 -2.74
C PHE A 180 -14.41 -1.55 -1.74
N LYS A 181 -14.58 -2.25 -0.62
CA LYS A 181 -15.40 -1.75 0.50
C LYS A 181 -14.81 -0.45 1.06
N GLY A 182 -13.49 -0.36 1.20
CA GLY A 182 -12.81 0.87 1.60
C GLY A 182 -13.11 2.02 0.65
N LEU A 183 -12.96 1.81 -0.66
CA LEU A 183 -13.25 2.81 -1.69
C LEU A 183 -14.70 3.30 -1.63
N GLN A 184 -15.66 2.40 -1.43
CA GLN A 184 -17.08 2.74 -1.27
C GLN A 184 -17.36 3.60 -0.01
N ASN A 185 -16.51 3.47 1.01
CA ASN A 185 -16.60 4.22 2.26
C ASN A 185 -15.59 5.38 2.35
N HIS A 186 -15.04 5.82 1.21
CA HIS A 186 -14.07 6.93 1.11
C HIS A 186 -12.76 6.69 1.90
N TYR A 187 -12.37 5.43 2.04
CA TYR A 187 -11.03 5.03 2.49
C TYR A 187 -10.18 4.63 1.30
N LEU A 188 -9.02 5.29 1.14
CA LEU A 188 -8.22 5.14 -0.07
C LEU A 188 -6.73 5.00 0.25
N PRO A 189 -6.11 3.82 0.03
CA PRO A 189 -4.67 3.66 0.17
C PRO A 189 -3.92 4.53 -0.85
N ARG A 190 -2.98 5.36 -0.40
CA ARG A 190 -2.21 6.27 -1.26
C ARG A 190 -0.72 6.24 -0.95
N LYS A 191 0.12 6.38 -1.97
CA LYS A 191 1.55 6.62 -1.79
C LYS A 191 1.82 8.08 -1.42
N CYS A 192 2.51 8.33 -0.31
CA CYS A 192 2.84 9.68 0.13
C CYS A 192 3.86 10.33 -0.82
N GLY A 193 3.54 11.51 -1.36
CA GLY A 193 4.41 12.25 -2.29
C GLY A 193 5.74 12.75 -1.72
N LEU A 194 5.93 12.70 -0.39
CA LEU A 194 7.20 13.05 0.26
C LEU A 194 8.05 11.83 0.65
N CYS A 195 7.53 10.91 1.48
CA CYS A 195 8.31 9.76 1.96
C CYS A 195 8.17 8.49 1.10
N GLY A 196 7.27 8.46 0.12
CA GLY A 196 7.05 7.31 -0.76
C GLY A 196 6.36 6.12 -0.11
N LEU A 197 6.03 6.18 1.18
CA LEU A 197 5.31 5.11 1.88
C LEU A 197 3.80 5.23 1.68
N TYR A 198 3.12 4.09 1.54
CA TYR A 198 1.66 4.04 1.53
C TYR A 198 1.06 4.50 2.86
N TYR A 199 -0.10 5.14 2.83
CA TYR A 199 -0.90 5.50 3.99
C TYR A 199 -2.37 5.47 3.60
N LEU A 200 -3.26 5.34 4.58
CA LEU A 200 -4.69 5.40 4.33
C LEU A 200 -5.14 6.86 4.31
N LEU A 201 -5.80 7.27 3.22
CA LEU A 201 -6.57 8.49 3.20
C LEU A 201 -7.96 8.23 3.76
N GLU A 202 -8.33 9.01 4.76
CA GLU A 202 -9.65 8.96 5.41
C GLU A 202 -10.56 10.04 4.83
N ALA A 203 -11.87 9.81 4.92
CA ALA A 203 -12.93 10.56 4.25
C ALA A 203 -12.94 12.09 4.48
N THR A 204 -12.19 12.61 5.46
CA THR A 204 -12.28 14.02 5.87
C THR A 204 -11.44 14.99 5.05
N ALA A 205 -10.28 14.58 4.53
CA ALA A 205 -9.38 15.50 3.87
C ALA A 205 -8.47 14.82 2.84
N TYR A 206 -8.69 15.13 1.57
CA TYR A 206 -7.80 14.70 0.50
C TYR A 206 -6.43 15.37 0.65
N SER A 207 -5.37 14.57 0.74
CA SER A 207 -4.01 15.05 0.78
C SER A 207 -3.13 14.14 -0.06
N PRO A 208 -2.08 14.63 -0.73
CA PRO A 208 -1.07 13.77 -1.32
C PRO A 208 0.01 13.35 -0.31
N PHE A 209 -0.07 13.80 0.94
CA PHE A 209 0.95 13.61 1.97
C PHE A 209 0.39 13.02 3.28
N CYS A 210 1.11 12.02 3.81
CA CYS A 210 0.80 11.42 5.10
C CYS A 210 1.15 12.33 6.29
N THR A 211 0.64 11.99 7.47
CA THR A 211 0.89 12.72 8.74
C THR A 211 2.11 12.20 9.51
N ARG A 212 2.89 11.27 8.94
CA ARG A 212 4.07 10.72 9.63
C ARG A 212 5.09 11.81 9.95
N PRO A 213 5.73 11.76 11.13
CA PRO A 213 6.80 12.68 11.47
C PRO A 213 8.02 12.45 10.56
N VAL A 214 8.70 13.54 10.19
CA VAL A 214 9.88 13.49 9.34
C VAL A 214 11.13 13.42 10.22
N LYS A 215 11.95 12.38 10.02
CA LYS A 215 13.20 12.18 10.76
C LYS A 215 14.11 13.41 10.62
N GLY A 216 14.62 13.93 11.75
CA GLY A 216 15.49 15.10 11.78
C GLY A 216 14.78 16.46 11.65
N ARG A 217 13.45 16.51 11.58
CA ARG A 217 12.67 17.77 11.57
C ARG A 217 11.67 17.78 12.73
N ARG A 218 12.05 18.45 13.83
CA ARG A 218 11.23 18.50 15.06
C ARG A 218 9.84 19.07 14.79
N GLY A 219 8.80 18.30 15.13
CA GLY A 219 7.40 18.71 15.02
C GLY A 219 6.89 18.93 13.60
N LYS A 220 7.56 18.37 12.58
CA LYS A 220 7.11 18.47 11.19
C LYS A 220 6.71 17.11 10.63
N THR A 221 5.56 17.09 9.97
CA THR A 221 5.02 15.92 9.29
C THR A 221 5.33 15.96 7.80
N CYS A 222 5.16 14.83 7.11
CA CYS A 222 5.26 14.81 5.65
C CYS A 222 4.26 15.77 5.00
N ARG A 223 3.08 15.97 5.60
CA ARG A 223 2.06 16.92 5.14
C ARG A 223 2.52 18.36 5.21
N ASP A 224 3.13 18.79 6.32
CA ASP A 224 3.62 20.16 6.49
C ASP A 224 4.72 20.51 5.46
N LEU A 225 5.66 19.58 5.29
CA LEU A 225 6.80 19.79 4.40
C LEU A 225 6.43 19.61 2.94
N GLY A 226 5.58 18.62 2.64
CA GLY A 226 5.11 18.31 1.30
C GLY A 226 4.37 19.47 0.69
N HIS A 227 3.35 20.01 1.38
CA HIS A 227 2.58 21.15 0.87
C HIS A 227 3.44 22.40 0.68
N ARG A 228 4.36 22.68 1.62
CA ARG A 228 5.31 23.79 1.48
C ARG A 228 6.22 23.61 0.27
N LYS A 229 6.73 22.39 0.05
CA LYS A 229 7.57 22.07 -1.11
C LYS A 229 6.78 22.24 -2.40
N THR A 230 5.59 21.63 -2.51
CA THR A 230 4.73 21.75 -3.70
C THR A 230 4.38 23.20 -4.01
N TYR A 231 4.08 24.03 -3.01
CA TYR A 231 3.85 25.46 -3.22
C TYR A 231 5.11 26.16 -3.74
N THR A 232 6.27 25.88 -3.14
CA THR A 232 7.55 26.46 -3.55
C THR A 232 7.89 26.07 -4.99
N ASP A 233 7.73 24.79 -5.34
CA ASP A 233 7.98 24.27 -6.68
C ASP A 233 7.02 24.91 -7.69
N LYS A 234 5.72 25.03 -7.36
CA LYS A 234 4.71 25.72 -8.20
C LYS A 234 5.11 27.17 -8.46
N VAL A 235 5.46 27.91 -7.42
CA VAL A 235 5.89 29.31 -7.54
C VAL A 235 7.17 29.42 -8.38
N ASN A 236 8.14 28.52 -8.20
CA ASN A 236 9.38 28.56 -8.95
C ASN A 236 9.21 28.16 -10.42
N SER A 237 8.25 27.30 -10.75
CA SER A 237 7.96 26.86 -12.12
C SER A 237 7.19 27.88 -12.95
N ASP A 238 6.53 28.84 -12.32
CA ASP A 238 5.70 29.85 -12.99
C ASP A 238 6.35 31.24 -12.85
N PRO A 239 6.98 31.77 -13.92
CA PRO A 239 7.66 33.07 -13.88
C PRO A 239 6.72 34.21 -13.45
N ILE A 240 5.46 34.20 -13.88
CA ILE A 240 4.48 35.24 -13.55
C ILE A 240 4.16 35.20 -12.05
N LEU A 241 3.90 34.01 -11.52
CA LEU A 241 3.61 33.80 -10.10
C LEU A 241 4.84 34.05 -9.21
N LEU A 242 6.03 33.70 -9.67
CA LEU A 242 7.30 33.98 -8.99
C LEU A 242 7.49 35.48 -8.80
N THR A 243 7.34 36.25 -9.87
CA THR A 243 7.48 37.71 -9.86
C THR A 243 6.41 38.36 -8.99
N TYR A 244 5.15 37.91 -9.09
CA TYR A 244 4.06 38.34 -8.19
C TYR A 244 4.43 38.12 -6.72
N THR A 245 4.89 36.91 -6.38
CA THR A 245 5.21 36.54 -5.01
C THR A 245 6.38 37.37 -4.45
N LYS A 246 7.35 37.72 -5.29
CA LYS A 246 8.47 38.61 -4.91
C LYS A 246 7.98 40.03 -4.63
N ALA A 247 7.21 40.61 -5.55
CA ALA A 247 6.65 41.96 -5.40
C ALA A 247 5.73 42.05 -4.17
N TYR A 248 4.83 41.08 -3.98
CA TYR A 248 3.98 41.01 -2.81
C TYR A 248 4.76 41.02 -1.49
N LYS A 249 5.82 40.21 -1.38
CA LYS A 249 6.66 40.21 -0.18
C LYS A 249 7.35 41.56 0.06
N GLN A 250 7.78 42.24 -1.00
CA GLN A 250 8.40 43.56 -0.91
C GLN A 250 7.40 44.62 -0.42
N HIS A 251 6.19 44.68 -0.98
CA HIS A 251 5.14 45.62 -0.56
C HIS A 251 4.62 45.29 0.84
N TYR A 252 4.42 44.01 1.15
CA TYR A 252 4.02 43.59 2.50
C TYR A 252 5.07 43.96 3.55
N ALA A 253 6.37 43.84 3.24
CA ALA A 253 7.43 44.30 4.13
C ALA A 253 7.42 45.83 4.34
N ARG A 254 7.04 46.62 3.32
CA ARG A 254 6.84 48.08 3.46
C ARG A 254 5.65 48.39 4.36
N TYR A 255 4.53 47.68 4.17
CA TYR A 255 3.34 47.77 5.01
C TYR A 255 3.66 47.45 6.49
N LEU A 256 4.33 46.32 6.77
CA LEU A 256 4.75 45.96 8.13
C LEU A 256 5.68 47.00 8.78
N LYS A 257 6.55 47.64 7.97
CA LYS A 257 7.44 48.72 8.41
C LYS A 257 6.74 50.09 8.48
N LYS A 258 5.41 50.15 8.29
CA LYS A 258 4.61 51.39 8.26
C LYS A 258 5.12 52.43 7.23
N LYS A 259 5.78 51.96 6.16
CA LYS A 259 6.22 52.78 5.01
C LYS A 259 5.19 52.80 3.87
N MET A 260 4.02 52.22 4.14
CA MET A 260 2.87 52.09 3.25
C MET A 260 1.66 51.89 4.17
N THR A 261 0.60 52.64 3.93
CA THR A 261 -0.67 52.53 4.65
C THR A 261 -1.42 51.27 4.22
N GLN A 262 -2.44 50.88 5.00
CA GLN A 262 -3.29 49.75 4.63
C GLN A 262 -4.09 50.02 3.34
N ALA A 263 -4.50 51.27 3.09
CA ALA A 263 -5.21 51.67 1.88
C ALA A 263 -4.31 51.53 0.65
N GLU A 264 -3.10 52.10 0.68
CA GLU A 264 -2.12 51.98 -0.41
C GLU A 264 -1.72 50.52 -0.67
N PHE A 265 -1.60 49.69 0.39
CA PHE A 265 -1.29 48.28 0.21
C PHE A 265 -2.43 47.50 -0.45
N ARG A 266 -3.69 47.82 -0.13
CA ARG A 266 -4.87 47.22 -0.76
C ARG A 266 -4.99 47.64 -2.22
N GLU A 267 -4.85 48.93 -2.50
CA GLU A 267 -4.89 49.46 -3.87
C GLU A 267 -3.82 48.82 -4.75
N TRP A 268 -2.59 48.70 -4.24
CA TRP A 268 -1.52 47.97 -4.93
C TRP A 268 -1.85 46.48 -5.09
N ALA A 269 -2.43 45.83 -4.09
CA ALA A 269 -2.77 44.41 -4.17
C ALA A 269 -3.84 44.12 -5.24
N ASP A 270 -4.84 44.99 -5.35
CA ASP A 270 -5.89 44.91 -6.38
C ASP A 270 -5.29 45.13 -7.78
N PHE A 271 -4.47 46.18 -7.95
CA PHE A 271 -3.71 46.44 -9.18
C PHE A 271 -2.83 45.23 -9.58
N ALA A 272 -2.09 44.66 -8.62
CA ALA A 272 -1.20 43.53 -8.88
C ALA A 272 -1.95 42.25 -9.27
N LEU A 273 -3.19 42.06 -8.79
CA LEU A 273 -4.04 40.94 -9.19
C LEU A 273 -4.52 41.09 -10.63
N GLU A 274 -4.98 42.28 -11.03
CA GLU A 274 -5.38 42.58 -12.41
C GLU A 274 -4.20 42.42 -13.37
N LEU A 275 -3.06 43.00 -13.02
CA LEU A 275 -1.85 42.94 -13.85
C LEU A 275 -1.36 41.49 -14.04
N ARG A 276 -1.45 40.66 -12.99
CA ARG A 276 -1.14 39.22 -13.08
C ARG A 276 -2.08 38.49 -14.02
N GLN A 277 -3.37 38.80 -13.97
CA GLN A 277 -4.37 38.19 -14.85
C GLN A 277 -4.09 38.54 -16.31
N ARG A 278 -3.83 39.82 -16.61
CA ARG A 278 -3.44 40.29 -17.95
C ARG A 278 -2.18 39.62 -18.49
N ALA A 279 -1.19 39.36 -17.63
CA ALA A 279 0.00 38.61 -18.00
C ALA A 279 -0.32 37.13 -18.33
N TYR A 280 -1.22 36.49 -17.59
CA TYR A 280 -1.68 35.13 -17.93
C TYR A 280 -2.48 35.08 -19.24
N ASP A 281 -3.30 36.11 -19.47
CA ASP A 281 -4.10 36.26 -20.70
C ASP A 281 -3.24 36.70 -21.91
N LYS A 282 -1.93 36.90 -21.69
CA LYS A 282 -0.93 37.32 -22.69
C LYS A 282 -1.21 38.69 -23.31
N GLU A 283 -1.97 39.54 -22.61
CA GLU A 283 -2.20 40.95 -22.97
C GLU A 283 -1.00 41.83 -22.64
N LEU A 284 -0.10 41.33 -21.78
CA LEU A 284 1.11 41.99 -21.33
C LEU A 284 2.28 41.03 -21.51
N SER A 285 3.39 41.52 -22.09
CA SER A 285 4.61 40.71 -22.14
C SER A 285 5.14 40.47 -20.72
N PHE A 286 5.94 39.41 -20.54
CA PHE A 286 6.52 39.12 -19.23
C PHE A 286 7.46 40.23 -18.73
N GLU A 287 8.18 40.90 -19.64
CA GLU A 287 9.11 41.99 -19.32
C GLU A 287 8.37 43.26 -18.85
N GLU A 288 7.26 43.60 -19.53
CA GLU A 288 6.37 44.69 -19.12
C GLU A 288 5.74 44.37 -17.77
N TYR A 289 5.23 43.15 -17.59
CA TYR A 289 4.67 42.68 -16.32
C TYR A 289 5.67 42.81 -15.16
N GLU A 290 6.92 42.36 -15.36
CA GLU A 290 7.96 42.41 -14.34
C GLU A 290 8.31 43.85 -13.92
N THR A 291 8.20 44.79 -14.85
CA THR A 291 8.46 46.21 -14.59
C THR A 291 7.29 46.87 -13.87
N GLU A 292 6.07 46.65 -14.36
CA GLU A 292 4.87 47.30 -13.87
C GLU A 292 4.47 46.84 -12.45
N ILE A 293 4.65 45.55 -12.13
CA ILE A 293 4.25 45.01 -10.81
C ILE A 293 5.08 45.52 -9.63
N ARG A 294 6.24 46.14 -9.91
CA ARG A 294 7.14 46.69 -8.89
C ARG A 294 6.81 48.14 -8.50
N LYS A 295 5.90 48.79 -9.22
CA LYS A 295 5.41 50.14 -8.91
C LYS A 295 4.51 50.09 -7.67
#